data_AF-A0A2E8EHD5-F1
#
_entry.id   AF-A0A2E8EHD5-F1
#
_cell.length_a   1.000
_cell.length_b   1.000
_cell.length_c   1.000
_cell.angle_alpha   90.00
_cell.angle_beta   90.00
_cell.angle_gamma   90.00
#
_symmetry.space_group_name_H-M   'P 1'
#
loop_
_entity.id
_entity.type
_entity.pdbx_description
1 polymer ?
#
loop_
_entity_poly.entity_id
_entity_poly.type
_entity_poly.pdbx_seq_one_letter_code
_entity_poly.pdbx_strand_id
1 'polypeptide(L)'
;MKTRYTDTRINGFSRLETLVRALDIDEGIRIQGKVRGFARGGYVFVTRSRRQFCVNVCEQVVDTGSGKYIPGGREEWYYFDDAVAVLRYIRPIIETPLLAWAY
;
A
#
# COMPACT_ATOMS: atom_id res chain seq x y z
N MET A 1 25.95 1.94 -4.78
CA MET A 1 25.46 2.75 -3.64
C MET A 1 23.95 2.55 -3.57
N LYS A 2 23.44 1.75 -2.62
CA LYS A 2 21.99 1.49 -2.50
C LYS A 2 21.34 2.73 -1.87
N THR A 3 20.59 3.49 -2.66
CA THR A 3 19.76 4.59 -2.16
C THR A 3 18.84 4.01 -1.09
N ARG A 4 18.97 4.47 0.16
CA ARG A 4 18.02 4.11 1.21
C ARG A 4 16.70 4.77 0.85
N TYR A 5 15.71 4.00 0.40
CA TYR A 5 14.33 4.46 0.29
C TYR A 5 13.91 5.00 1.65
N THR A 6 13.84 6.33 1.78
CA THR A 6 13.38 6.98 3.01
C THR A 6 11.86 7.04 2.96
N ASP A 7 11.23 5.95 3.42
CA ASP A 7 9.78 5.86 3.62
C ASP A 7 9.28 7.11 4.37
N THR A 8 8.56 8.00 3.68
CA THR A 8 8.02 9.22 4.28
C THR A 8 6.63 8.96 4.81
N ARG A 9 6.41 9.15 6.12
CA ARG A 9 5.12 8.90 6.76
C ARG A 9 4.04 9.84 6.20
N ILE A 10 2.90 9.26 5.80
CA ILE A 10 1.74 9.99 5.30
C ILE A 10 0.76 10.27 6.44
N ASN A 11 0.55 11.55 6.74
CA ASN A 11 -0.33 11.98 7.83
C ASN A 11 -1.72 12.36 7.30
N GLY A 12 -2.69 11.47 7.53
CA GLY A 12 -4.10 11.69 7.21
C GLY A 12 -4.51 11.37 5.77
N PHE A 13 -5.81 11.15 5.59
CA PHE A 13 -6.38 10.71 4.31
C PHE A 13 -6.25 11.75 3.19
N SER A 14 -6.38 13.05 3.50
CA SER A 14 -6.23 14.11 2.48
C SER A 14 -4.84 14.09 1.82
N ARG A 15 -3.78 13.87 2.62
CA ARG A 15 -2.42 13.73 2.08
C ARG A 15 -2.26 12.44 1.28
N LEU A 16 -2.85 11.33 1.75
CA LEU A 16 -2.86 10.07 1.00
C LEU A 16 -3.52 10.25 -0.37
N GLU A 17 -4.70 10.86 -0.43
CA GLU A 17 -5.42 11.11 -1.69
C GLU A 17 -4.61 11.97 -2.65
N THR A 18 -3.93 13.00 -2.13
CA THR A 18 -3.03 13.85 -2.92
C THR A 18 -1.89 13.03 -3.53
N LEU A 19 -1.24 12.17 -2.73
CA LEU A 19 -0.11 11.37 -3.18
C LEU A 19 -0.52 10.28 -4.18
N VAL A 20 -1.65 9.60 -3.96
CA VAL A 20 -2.17 8.60 -4.92
C VAL A 20 -2.45 9.25 -6.28
N ARG A 21 -2.95 10.48 -6.31
CA ARG A 21 -3.21 11.20 -7.58
C ARG A 21 -1.93 11.65 -8.28
N ALA A 22 -0.88 11.92 -7.53
CA ALA A 22 0.39 12.44 -8.04
C ALA A 22 1.44 11.37 -8.32
N LEU A 23 1.14 10.10 -8.03
CA LEU A 23 2.09 8.98 -8.10
C LEU A 23 2.71 8.85 -9.50
N ASP A 24 4.03 8.71 -9.58
CA ASP A 24 4.77 8.42 -10.82
C ASP A 24 5.22 6.94 -10.92
N ILE A 25 5.83 6.55 -12.05
CA ILE A 25 6.17 5.17 -12.45
C ILE A 25 7.13 4.47 -11.47
N ASP A 26 7.95 5.23 -10.74
CA ASP A 26 8.95 4.71 -9.81
C ASP A 26 8.60 5.01 -8.33
N GLU A 27 7.40 5.53 -8.08
CA GLU A 27 6.91 5.86 -6.74
C GLU A 27 5.89 4.83 -6.26
N GLY A 28 5.83 4.66 -4.94
CA GLY A 28 4.85 3.79 -4.32
C GLY A 28 4.35 4.30 -2.98
N ILE A 29 3.20 3.77 -2.58
CA ILE A 29 2.63 4.00 -1.26
C ILE A 29 2.35 2.65 -0.63
N ARG A 30 2.92 2.40 0.54
CA ARG A 30 2.58 1.26 1.41
C ARG A 30 1.58 1.72 2.45
N ILE A 31 0.50 0.97 2.63
CA ILE A 31 -0.56 1.25 3.60
C ILE A 31 -0.82 -0.02 4.42
N GLN A 32 -1.03 0.11 5.71
CA GLN A 32 -1.53 -0.98 6.56
C GLN A 32 -3.04 -1.12 6.33
N GLY A 33 -3.46 -2.34 6.02
CA GLY A 33 -4.84 -2.68 5.74
C GLY A 33 -5.42 -3.67 6.75
N LYS A 34 -6.72 -3.53 7.00
CA LYS A 34 -7.55 -4.51 7.71
C LYS A 34 -8.39 -5.29 6.70
N VAL A 35 -7.71 -6.15 5.95
CA VAL A 35 -8.31 -6.92 4.85
C VAL A 35 -9.06 -8.13 5.42
N ARG A 36 -10.32 -8.31 5.02
CA ARG A 36 -11.14 -9.44 5.49
C ARG A 36 -10.50 -10.75 5.04
N GLY A 37 -10.37 -11.68 5.98
CA GLY A 37 -9.82 -13.00 5.72
C GLY A 37 -8.31 -13.09 5.97
N PHE A 38 -7.59 -11.98 6.10
CA PHE A 38 -6.17 -11.99 6.48
C PHE A 38 -6.04 -12.04 8.00
N ALA A 39 -5.40 -13.07 8.53
CA ALA A 39 -5.44 -13.37 9.97
C ALA A 39 -4.78 -12.28 10.83
N ARG A 40 -3.82 -11.54 10.26
CA ARG A 40 -3.03 -10.50 10.95
C ARG A 40 -3.14 -9.13 10.27
N GLY A 41 -4.17 -8.93 9.45
CA GLY A 41 -4.24 -7.77 8.55
C GLY A 41 -3.33 -7.95 7.33
N GLY A 42 -3.07 -6.85 6.62
CA GLY A 42 -2.29 -6.89 5.40
C GLY A 42 -1.63 -5.58 5.04
N TYR A 43 -0.86 -5.62 3.97
CA TYR A 43 -0.33 -4.44 3.32
C TYR A 43 -1.10 -4.18 2.04
N VAL A 44 -1.37 -2.90 1.78
CA VAL A 44 -1.89 -2.41 0.51
C VAL A 44 -0.79 -1.55 -0.11
N PHE A 45 -0.25 -1.99 -1.23
CA PHE A 45 0.73 -1.25 -2.01
C PHE A 45 0.04 -0.61 -3.20
N VAL A 46 0.16 0.70 -3.35
CA VAL A 46 -0.31 1.45 -4.51
C VAL A 46 0.91 1.91 -5.27
N THR A 47 1.02 1.51 -6.54
CA THR A 47 2.10 1.88 -7.45
C THR A 47 1.51 2.33 -8.78
N ARG A 48 2.31 2.95 -9.64
CA ARG A 48 1.89 3.32 -10.98
C ARG A 48 2.79 2.68 -12.03
N SER A 49 2.17 2.21 -13.10
CA SER A 49 2.83 1.84 -14.34
C SER A 49 2.56 2.92 -15.39
N ARG A 50 3.18 2.81 -16.57
CA ARG A 50 2.98 3.76 -17.69
C ARG A 50 1.54 4.01 -18.08
N ARG A 51 0.61 3.08 -17.79
CA ARG A 51 -0.79 3.17 -18.23
C ARG A 51 -1.79 3.11 -17.09
N GLN A 52 -1.46 2.43 -16.00
CA GLN A 52 -2.44 2.07 -14.96
C GLN A 52 -1.83 2.15 -13.57
N PHE A 53 -2.68 2.38 -12.58
CA PHE A 53 -2.36 2.11 -11.18
C PHE A 53 -2.41 0.61 -10.93
N CYS A 54 -1.49 0.14 -10.10
CA CYS A 54 -1.42 -1.22 -9.62
C CYS A 54 -1.57 -1.21 -8.11
N VAL A 55 -2.58 -1.92 -7.61
CA VAL A 55 -2.82 -2.13 -6.19
C VAL A 55 -2.55 -3.58 -5.86
N ASN A 56 -1.56 -3.81 -5.01
CA ASN A 56 -1.26 -5.13 -4.48
C ASN A 56 -1.71 -5.22 -3.03
N VAL A 57 -2.53 -6.22 -2.73
CA VAL A 57 -3.06 -6.48 -1.40
C VAL A 57 -2.46 -7.80 -0.91
N CYS A 58 -1.64 -7.73 0.13
CA CYS A 58 -0.88 -8.87 0.63
C CYS A 58 -1.15 -9.12 2.11
N GLU A 59 -1.24 -10.39 2.49
CA GLU A 59 -1.31 -10.79 3.89
C GLU A 59 0.00 -10.47 4.62
N GLN A 60 -0.10 -10.29 5.94
CA GLN A 60 1.04 -10.04 6.80
C GLN A 60 1.50 -11.37 7.43
N VAL A 61 2.75 -11.76 7.19
CA VAL A 61 3.37 -12.94 7.79
C VAL A 61 4.51 -12.54 8.72
N VAL A 62 4.82 -13.40 9.70
CA VAL A 62 5.96 -13.19 10.60
C VAL A 62 7.18 -13.84 9.98
N ASP A 63 8.20 -13.04 9.71
CA ASP A 63 9.53 -13.54 9.37
C ASP A 63 10.16 -14.23 10.59
N THR A 64 10.42 -15.53 10.50
CA THR A 64 10.90 -16.33 11.63
C THR A 64 12.32 -15.99 12.06
N GLY A 65 13.13 -15.39 11.17
CA GLY A 65 14.49 -14.98 11.48
C GLY A 65 14.56 -13.67 12.26
N SER A 66 13.73 -12.69 11.90
CA SER A 66 13.78 -11.33 12.48
C SER A 66 12.62 -11.03 13.43
N GLY A 67 11.59 -11.87 13.49
CA GLY A 67 10.36 -11.65 14.25
C GLY A 67 9.51 -10.50 13.71
N LYS A 68 9.87 -9.94 12.54
CA LYS A 68 9.19 -8.80 11.95
C LYS A 68 8.02 -9.26 11.09
N TYR A 69 7.03 -8.38 11.00
CA TYR A 69 5.96 -8.55 10.04
C TYR A 69 6.42 -8.12 8.64
N ILE A 70 6.20 -8.98 7.66
CA ILE A 70 6.55 -8.76 6.25
C ILE A 70 5.35 -9.11 5.35
N PRO A 71 5.28 -8.57 4.13
CA PRO A 71 4.32 -9.04 3.14
C PRO A 71 4.58 -10.52 2.79
N GLY A 72 3.53 -11.32 2.74
CA GLY A 72 3.63 -12.72 2.32
C GLY A 72 2.33 -13.48 2.49
N GLY A 73 2.32 -14.76 2.12
CA GLY A 73 1.10 -15.58 2.15
C GLY A 73 0.23 -15.31 0.93
N ARG A 74 -1.05 -14.94 1.14
CA ARG A 74 -1.96 -14.62 0.04
C ARG A 74 -1.71 -13.22 -0.49
N GLU A 75 -1.72 -13.11 -1.81
CA GLU A 75 -1.59 -11.86 -2.54
C GLU A 75 -2.69 -11.75 -3.60
N GLU A 76 -3.18 -10.53 -3.77
CA GLU A 76 -4.15 -10.19 -4.80
C GLU A 76 -3.72 -8.90 -5.50
N TRP A 77 -3.92 -8.86 -6.81
CA TRP A 77 -3.49 -7.77 -7.68
C TRP A 77 -4.69 -7.15 -8.38
N TYR A 78 -4.78 -5.83 -8.33
CA TYR A 78 -5.87 -5.05 -8.90
C TYR A 78 -5.31 -3.91 -9.73
N TYR A 79 -5.89 -3.69 -10.90
CA TYR A 79 -5.45 -2.68 -11.85
C TYR A 79 -6.56 -1.66 -12.06
N PHE A 80 -6.19 -0.38 -12.06
CA PHE A 80 -7.14 0.73 -12.20
C PHE A 80 -6.60 1.76 -13.18
N ASP A 81 -7.47 2.33 -14.00
CA ASP A 81 -7.06 3.35 -14.97
C ASP A 81 -6.86 4.73 -14.31
N ASP A 82 -7.54 4.99 -13.19
CA ASP A 82 -7.54 6.28 -12.52
C ASP A 82 -7.42 6.21 -10.99
N ALA A 83 -6.94 7.30 -10.41
CA ALA A 83 -6.70 7.43 -8.97
C ALA A 83 -7.98 7.41 -8.13
N VAL A 84 -9.12 7.85 -8.68
CA VAL A 84 -10.40 7.84 -7.96
C VAL A 84 -10.88 6.41 -7.74
N ALA A 85 -10.73 5.54 -8.74
CA ALA A 85 -11.04 4.12 -8.64
C ALA A 85 -10.15 3.42 -7.60
N VAL A 86 -8.84 3.72 -7.60
CA VAL A 86 -7.90 3.25 -6.56
C VAL A 86 -8.38 3.67 -5.17
N LEU A 87 -8.63 4.97 -4.96
CA LEU A 87 -9.03 5.50 -3.66
C LEU A 87 -10.34 4.89 -3.16
N ARG A 88 -11.32 4.71 -4.06
CA ARG A 88 -12.58 4.04 -3.74
C ARG A 88 -12.36 2.59 -3.30
N TYR A 89 -11.45 1.88 -3.96
CA TYR A 89 -11.14 0.49 -3.63
C TYR A 89 -10.40 0.36 -2.29
N ILE A 90 -9.37 1.17 -2.03
CA ILE A 90 -8.53 1.02 -0.84
C ILE A 90 -9.19 1.57 0.44
N ARG A 91 -10.01 2.62 0.34
CA ARG A 91 -10.60 3.29 1.51
C ARG A 91 -11.29 2.37 2.52
N PRO A 92 -12.13 1.38 2.13
CA PRO A 92 -12.77 0.48 3.09
C PRO A 92 -11.82 -0.56 3.73
N ILE A 93 -10.65 -0.79 3.15
CA ILE A 93 -9.71 -1.83 3.63
C ILE A 93 -8.50 -1.25 4.37
N ILE A 94 -8.36 0.08 4.44
CA ILE A 94 -7.29 0.75 5.18
C ILE A 94 -7.56 0.70 6.68
N GLU A 95 -6.51 0.46 7.47
CA GLU A 95 -6.59 0.53 8.93
C GLU A 95 -6.79 1.98 9.42
N THR A 96 -7.57 2.14 10.50
CA THR A 96 -7.77 3.42 11.18
C THR A 96 -7.24 3.32 12.62
N PRO A 97 -6.32 4.19 13.06
CA PRO A 97 -5.79 5.36 12.35
C PRO A 97 -4.91 4.99 11.13
N LEU A 98 -4.87 5.88 10.13
CA LEU A 98 -4.13 5.65 8.88
C LEU A 98 -2.65 5.37 9.17
N LEU A 99 -2.15 4.20 8.76
CA LEU A 99 -0.73 3.83 8.77
C LEU A 99 -0.22 3.66 7.33
N ALA A 100 0.44 4.67 6.78
CA ALA A 100 0.92 4.70 5.41
C ALA A 100 2.25 5.44 5.23
N TRP A 101 3.02 5.03 4.22
CA TRP A 101 4.33 5.57 3.88
C TRP A 101 4.47 5.66 2.35
N ALA A 102 4.98 6.79 1.85
CA ALA A 102 5.41 6.93 0.46
C ALA A 102 6.88 6.55 0.33
N TYR A 103 7.26 5.86 -0.74
CA TYR A 103 8.62 5.41 -1.04
C TYR A 103 8.95 5.60 -2.51
#